data_AF-A0A7K6SJU2-F1
#
_entry.id   AF-A0A7K6SJU2-F1
#
_cell.length_a   1.000
_cell.length_b   1.000
_cell.length_c   1.000
_cell.angle_alpha   90.00
_cell.angle_beta   90.00
_cell.angle_gamma   90.00
#
_symmetry.space_group_name_H-M   'P 1'
#
loop_
_entity.id
_entity.type
_entity.pdbx_description
1 polymer ?
#
loop_
_entity_poly.entity_id
_entity_poly.type
_entity_poly.pdbx_seq_one_letter_code
_entity_poly.pdbx_strand_id
1 'polypeptide(L)'
;MGAAGGSAVLAAALLGAALGAAVTDEPAHTLAEVLFCQPGAPSLGLALAFDADQLFWFDFPMSRWTPRLPDLPPWPPALETPSQLLRDATFCQNLRRSLTALATGEMPESKGVPVAAVFPQHPPVLGEPNTLVCLVENIFPPAVDISWRLDGVPVTRGATHTHYTPTADLAFVRFSYLPVTPAAGDVYSCVVTREGDNSSIIAYWVPQDPVAAEELETALCGAAMALGLLLGLLGVAMMVVTQR
;
A
#
# COMPACT_ATOMS: atom_id res chain seq x y z
N MET A 1 -62.83 42.47 29.94
CA MET A 1 -63.23 43.43 28.89
C MET A 1 -61.95 44.15 28.49
N GLY A 2 -61.24 43.73 27.45
CA GLY A 2 -61.56 43.88 26.02
C GLY A 2 -60.49 44.83 25.45
N ALA A 3 -59.50 44.29 24.71
CA ALA A 3 -59.23 44.54 23.28
C ALA A 3 -58.68 45.96 23.01
N ALA A 4 -57.68 46.23 22.16
CA ALA A 4 -56.85 45.54 21.19
C ALA A 4 -55.62 46.48 21.00
N GLY A 5 -54.41 46.04 20.67
CA GLY A 5 -54.04 45.61 19.32
C GLY A 5 -52.91 46.50 18.79
N GLY A 6 -51.93 45.89 18.11
CA GLY A 6 -51.16 46.57 17.06
C GLY A 6 -49.65 46.73 17.27
N SER A 7 -48.93 46.01 16.40
CA SER A 7 -47.63 46.37 15.81
C SER A 7 -46.34 46.08 16.57
N ALA A 8 -45.99 44.79 16.43
CA ALA A 8 -44.65 44.28 16.13
C ALA A 8 -43.63 45.30 15.61
N VAL A 9 -42.47 45.36 16.27
CA VAL A 9 -41.18 45.63 15.64
C VAL A 9 -40.20 44.59 16.18
N LEU A 10 -39.88 43.60 15.33
CA LEU A 10 -38.84 42.61 15.57
C LEU A 10 -37.46 43.29 15.53
N ALA A 11 -36.72 43.27 16.64
CA ALA A 11 -35.30 43.54 16.63
C ALA A 11 -34.54 42.21 16.56
N ALA A 12 -34.39 41.65 15.36
CA ALA A 12 -33.48 40.54 15.11
C ALA A 12 -32.13 41.12 14.67
N ALA A 13 -31.21 41.27 15.62
CA ALA A 13 -29.83 41.60 15.33
C ALA A 13 -29.14 40.37 14.70
N LEU A 14 -28.60 40.58 13.51
CA LEU A 14 -27.92 39.61 12.66
C LEU A 14 -26.68 39.03 13.37
N LEU A 15 -26.70 37.74 13.70
CA LEU A 15 -25.45 36.98 13.85
C LEU A 15 -24.90 36.73 12.44
N GLY A 16 -23.83 37.46 12.10
CA GLY A 16 -23.05 37.16 10.91
C GLY A 16 -22.40 35.78 11.04
N ALA A 17 -22.87 34.82 10.24
CA ALA A 17 -22.15 33.58 10.02
C ALA A 17 -20.91 33.91 9.17
N ALA A 18 -19.74 33.94 9.80
CA ALA A 18 -18.49 33.82 9.09
C ALA A 18 -18.36 32.37 8.61
N LEU A 19 -19.02 32.04 7.50
CA LEU A 19 -18.62 30.91 6.67
C LEU A 19 -17.32 31.34 5.98
N GLY A 20 -16.21 31.23 6.71
CA GLY A 20 -14.93 31.04 6.06
C GLY A 20 -15.07 29.76 5.26
N ALA A 21 -15.17 29.87 3.94
CA ALA A 21 -14.95 28.74 3.08
C ALA A 21 -13.57 28.20 3.45
N ALA A 22 -13.52 27.07 4.14
CA ALA A 22 -12.31 26.28 4.18
C ALA A 22 -12.04 25.95 2.71
N VAL A 23 -11.05 26.62 2.13
CA VAL A 23 -10.46 26.16 0.88
C VAL A 23 -9.83 24.82 1.27
N THR A 24 -10.54 23.74 0.99
CA THR A 24 -9.94 22.42 0.95
C THR A 24 -9.00 22.49 -0.24
N ASP A 25 -7.71 22.67 0.04
CA ASP A 25 -6.68 22.52 -0.98
C ASP A 25 -6.84 21.09 -1.52
N GLU A 26 -7.20 20.96 -2.79
CA GLU A 26 -7.26 19.65 -3.44
C GLU A 26 -5.88 19.01 -3.29
N PRO A 27 -5.78 17.74 -2.88
CA PRO A 27 -4.48 17.12 -2.69
C PRO A 27 -3.70 17.18 -4.00
N ALA A 28 -2.48 17.72 -3.94
CA ALA A 28 -1.61 17.78 -5.11
C ALA A 28 -1.24 16.36 -5.55
N HIS A 29 -1.59 15.99 -6.78
CA HIS A 29 -1.22 14.72 -7.38
C HIS A 29 0.17 14.80 -8.01
N THR A 30 0.94 13.72 -7.91
CA THR A 30 2.29 13.63 -8.47
C THR A 30 2.35 12.58 -9.57
N LEU A 31 2.70 13.02 -10.78
CA LEU A 31 3.07 12.14 -11.90
C LEU A 31 4.60 12.11 -12.01
N ALA A 32 5.21 10.95 -11.76
CA ALA A 32 6.65 10.77 -11.76
C ALA A 32 7.08 9.78 -12.83
N GLU A 33 7.86 10.26 -13.79
CA GLU A 33 8.56 9.43 -14.77
C GLU A 33 10.03 9.33 -14.38
N VAL A 34 10.51 8.12 -14.08
CA VAL A 34 11.86 7.92 -13.55
C VAL A 34 12.61 6.90 -14.38
N LEU A 35 13.61 7.39 -15.11
CA LEU A 35 14.66 6.62 -15.77
C LEU A 35 15.84 6.46 -14.81
N PHE A 36 16.21 5.23 -14.48
CA PHE A 36 17.41 4.95 -13.69
C PHE A 36 18.38 4.06 -14.47
N CYS A 37 19.68 4.22 -14.20
CA CYS A 37 20.73 3.35 -14.74
C CYS A 37 21.79 3.05 -13.67
N GLN A 38 22.25 1.81 -13.63
CA GLN A 38 23.15 1.31 -12.58
C GLN A 38 24.11 0.23 -13.13
N PRO A 39 25.19 -0.14 -12.42
CA PRO A 39 26.09 -1.20 -12.87
C PRO A 39 25.49 -2.61 -12.71
N GLY A 40 24.68 -2.82 -11.66
CA GLY A 40 24.05 -4.11 -11.33
C GLY A 40 22.81 -4.42 -12.17
N ALA A 41 22.12 -5.51 -11.86
CA ALA A 41 20.92 -5.93 -12.57
C ALA A 41 19.63 -5.50 -11.82
N PRO A 42 18.63 -4.89 -12.50
CA PRO A 42 18.65 -4.47 -13.90
C PRO A 42 19.56 -3.23 -14.12
N SER A 43 20.30 -3.18 -15.22
CA SER A 43 21.23 -2.07 -15.49
C SER A 43 20.55 -0.77 -15.89
N LEU A 44 19.27 -0.84 -16.24
CA LEU A 44 18.43 0.26 -16.70
C LEU A 44 16.98 -0.08 -16.40
N GLY A 45 16.18 0.92 -16.05
CA GLY A 45 14.74 0.80 -15.95
C GLY A 45 14.06 2.16 -16.08
N LEU A 46 12.81 2.13 -16.53
CA LEU A 46 11.98 3.31 -16.67
C LEU A 46 10.56 2.96 -16.25
N ALA A 47 10.00 3.77 -15.35
CA ALA A 47 8.65 3.61 -14.85
C ALA A 47 7.94 4.96 -14.76
N LEU A 48 6.65 4.95 -15.04
CA LEU A 48 5.71 6.05 -14.81
C LEU A 48 4.81 5.67 -13.64
N ALA A 49 4.78 6.53 -12.62
CA ALA A 49 3.93 6.38 -11.44
C ALA A 49 3.03 7.60 -11.23
N PHE A 50 1.81 7.37 -10.75
CA PHE A 50 0.87 8.39 -10.31
C PHE A 50 0.58 8.17 -8.83
N ASP A 51 0.89 9.15 -7.99
CA ASP A 51 0.76 9.05 -6.52
C ASP A 51 1.41 7.79 -5.91
N ALA A 52 2.59 7.43 -6.43
CA ALA A 52 3.37 6.23 -6.09
C ALA A 52 2.75 4.88 -6.56
N ASP A 53 1.65 4.89 -7.30
CA ASP A 53 1.14 3.72 -8.02
C ASP A 53 1.73 3.64 -9.43
N GLN A 54 2.37 2.51 -9.76
CA GLN A 54 2.93 2.30 -11.10
C GLN A 54 1.81 2.19 -12.13
N LEU A 55 1.84 3.05 -13.14
CA LEU A 55 0.96 2.98 -14.29
C LEU A 55 1.59 2.15 -15.41
N PHE A 56 2.83 2.48 -15.76
CA PHE A 56 3.55 1.84 -16.86
C PHE A 56 5.01 1.64 -16.52
N TRP A 57 5.64 0.66 -17.16
CA TRP A 57 7.09 0.56 -17.26
C TRP A 57 7.50 0.38 -18.72
N PHE A 58 8.70 0.80 -19.05
CA PHE A 58 9.24 0.62 -20.40
C PHE A 58 10.06 -0.67 -20.47
N ASP A 59 9.69 -1.56 -21.38
CA ASP A 59 10.45 -2.75 -21.70
C ASP A 59 11.48 -2.41 -22.78
N PHE A 60 12.74 -2.22 -22.39
CA PHE A 60 13.82 -1.87 -23.30
C PHE A 60 14.09 -2.94 -24.37
N PRO A 61 14.17 -4.25 -24.04
CA PRO A 61 14.29 -5.31 -25.06
C PRO A 61 13.17 -5.33 -26.10
N MET A 62 11.91 -5.14 -25.68
CA MET A 62 10.75 -5.12 -26.57
C MET A 62 10.44 -3.74 -27.16
N SER A 63 11.15 -2.70 -26.72
CA SER A 63 11.00 -1.30 -27.17
C SER A 63 9.56 -0.79 -27.07
N ARG A 64 8.87 -1.08 -25.96
CA ARG A 64 7.47 -0.71 -25.75
C ARG A 64 7.14 -0.40 -24.29
N TRP A 65 6.20 0.51 -24.09
CA TRP A 65 5.55 0.71 -22.80
C TRP A 65 4.61 -0.46 -22.51
N THR A 66 4.64 -0.95 -21.26
CA THR A 66 3.79 -2.03 -20.79
C THR A 66 2.97 -1.54 -19.60
N PRO A 67 1.64 -1.76 -19.59
CA PRO A 67 0.78 -1.29 -18.51
C PRO A 67 0.86 -2.21 -17.27
N ARG A 68 0.75 -1.62 -16.08
CA ARG A 68 0.68 -2.35 -14.79
C ARG A 68 -0.58 -3.18 -14.66
N LEU A 69 -1.70 -2.68 -15.17
CA LEU A 69 -3.00 -3.34 -15.11
C LEU A 69 -3.53 -3.57 -16.54
N PRO A 70 -4.25 -4.67 -16.78
CA PRO A 70 -4.71 -5.04 -18.13
C PRO A 70 -5.78 -4.11 -18.71
N ASP A 71 -6.46 -3.34 -17.86
CA ASP A 71 -7.53 -2.39 -18.20
C ASP A 71 -7.03 -0.97 -18.48
N LEU A 72 -5.75 -0.67 -18.20
CA LEU A 72 -5.17 0.61 -18.55
C LEU A 72 -5.12 0.80 -20.08
N PRO A 73 -5.47 2.00 -20.59
CA PRO A 73 -5.37 2.29 -22.01
C PRO A 73 -3.90 2.14 -22.49
N PRO A 74 -3.68 1.80 -23.76
CA PRO A 74 -2.33 1.71 -24.30
C PRO A 74 -1.62 3.05 -24.24
N TRP A 75 -0.28 3.02 -24.14
CA TRP A 75 0.53 4.22 -24.12
C TRP A 75 0.26 5.11 -25.35
N PRO A 76 0.00 6.41 -25.19
CA PRO A 76 -0.30 7.27 -26.33
C PRO A 76 1.00 7.55 -27.13
N PRO A 77 1.05 7.19 -28.43
CA PRO A 77 2.28 7.22 -29.23
C PRO A 77 2.83 8.64 -29.49
N ALA A 78 2.04 9.68 -29.20
CA ALA A 78 2.42 11.07 -29.44
C ALA A 78 3.21 11.71 -28.28
N LEU A 79 3.23 11.11 -27.08
CA LEU A 79 3.98 11.68 -25.95
C LEU A 79 5.48 11.48 -26.15
N GLU A 80 5.89 10.24 -26.40
CA GLU A 80 7.30 9.89 -26.43
C GLU A 80 7.58 8.67 -27.30
N THR A 81 8.65 8.76 -28.10
CA THR A 81 9.07 7.68 -29.00
C THR A 81 10.15 6.81 -28.35
N PRO A 82 10.18 5.49 -28.64
CA PRO A 82 11.24 4.60 -28.16
C PRO A 82 12.67 5.08 -28.50
N SER A 83 12.83 5.82 -29.61
CA SER A 83 14.12 6.38 -30.02
C SER A 83 14.64 7.49 -29.08
N GLN A 84 13.74 8.27 -28.48
CA GLN A 84 14.08 9.28 -27.48
C GLN A 84 14.53 8.59 -26.19
N LEU A 85 13.73 7.63 -25.71
CA LEU A 85 14.04 6.83 -24.52
C LEU A 85 15.39 6.11 -24.58
N LEU A 86 15.76 5.57 -25.74
CA LEU A 86 17.07 4.95 -25.93
C LEU A 86 18.23 5.96 -25.88
N ARG A 87 18.01 7.20 -26.34
CA ARG A 87 19.01 8.28 -26.21
C ARG A 87 19.16 8.70 -24.75
N ASP A 88 18.06 8.82 -24.03
CA ASP A 88 18.07 9.21 -22.60
C ASP A 88 18.72 8.12 -21.74
N ALA A 89 18.45 6.85 -22.05
CA ALA A 89 19.14 5.71 -21.44
C ALA A 89 20.65 5.76 -21.67
N THR A 90 21.08 6.06 -22.90
CA THR A 90 22.50 6.20 -23.24
C THR A 90 23.12 7.38 -22.48
N PHE A 91 22.42 8.50 -22.42
CA PHE A 91 22.84 9.67 -21.66
C PHE A 91 23.00 9.35 -20.17
N CYS A 92 22.02 8.69 -19.55
CA CYS A 92 22.09 8.23 -18.16
C CYS A 92 23.36 7.41 -17.92
N GLN A 93 23.62 6.41 -18.76
CA GLN A 93 24.79 5.54 -18.60
C GLN A 93 26.12 6.28 -18.75
N ASN A 94 26.20 7.25 -19.66
CA ASN A 94 27.39 8.10 -19.86
C ASN A 94 27.62 9.03 -18.67
N LEU A 95 26.55 9.66 -18.19
CA LEU A 95 26.59 10.56 -17.03
C LEU A 95 27.01 9.80 -15.78
N ARG A 96 26.38 8.65 -15.49
CA ARG A 96 26.75 7.77 -14.38
C ARG A 96 28.24 7.43 -14.41
N ARG A 97 28.78 6.96 -15.54
CA ARG A 97 30.21 6.62 -15.65
C ARG A 97 31.12 7.81 -15.33
N SER A 98 30.77 9.00 -15.81
CA SER A 98 31.53 10.22 -15.58
C SER A 98 31.46 10.64 -14.10
N LEU A 99 30.28 10.62 -13.50
CA LEU A 99 30.07 10.93 -12.08
C LEU A 99 30.76 9.92 -11.17
N THR A 100 30.70 8.62 -11.48
CA THR A 100 31.41 7.58 -10.74
C THR A 100 32.91 7.84 -10.74
N ALA A 101 33.50 8.22 -11.88
CA ALA A 101 34.94 8.53 -11.95
C ALA A 101 35.34 9.72 -11.06
N LEU A 102 34.45 10.70 -10.87
CA LEU A 102 34.66 11.86 -10.00
C LEU A 102 34.40 11.55 -8.51
N ALA A 103 33.49 10.62 -8.23
CA ALA A 103 33.04 10.30 -6.88
C ALA A 103 33.82 9.15 -6.22
N THR A 104 34.50 8.31 -7.00
CA THR A 104 35.18 7.11 -6.49
C THR A 104 36.25 7.50 -5.47
N GLY A 105 36.12 6.99 -4.25
CA GLY A 105 37.04 7.27 -3.14
C GLY A 105 36.69 8.49 -2.30
N GLU A 106 35.82 9.37 -2.80
CA GLU A 106 35.38 10.59 -2.11
C GLU A 106 33.99 10.43 -1.49
N MET A 107 33.07 9.76 -2.20
CA MET A 107 31.67 9.61 -1.77
C MET A 107 31.24 8.14 -1.80
N PRO A 108 30.68 7.60 -0.69
CA PRO A 108 30.10 6.27 -0.70
C PRO A 108 28.79 6.25 -1.51
N GLU A 109 28.50 5.13 -2.14
CA GLU A 109 27.20 4.91 -2.78
C GLU A 109 26.10 4.86 -1.72
N SER A 110 25.01 5.60 -1.93
CA SER A 110 23.84 5.53 -1.06
C SER A 110 23.23 4.14 -1.12
N LYS A 111 22.83 3.61 0.04
CA LYS A 111 22.18 2.30 0.17
C LYS A 111 21.00 2.42 1.14
N GLY A 112 19.78 2.28 0.63
CA GLY A 112 18.56 2.18 1.43
C GLY A 112 18.48 0.82 2.12
N VAL A 113 17.92 0.71 3.31
CA VAL A 113 17.70 -0.60 3.96
C VAL A 113 16.27 -1.03 3.63
N PRO A 114 16.06 -2.09 2.82
CA PRO A 114 14.72 -2.47 2.43
C PRO A 114 13.86 -2.81 3.64
N VAL A 115 12.60 -2.43 3.59
CA VAL A 115 11.62 -2.79 4.61
C VAL A 115 10.56 -3.64 3.95
N ALA A 116 10.26 -4.80 4.53
CA ALA A 116 9.30 -5.74 3.96
C ALA A 116 8.09 -5.90 4.89
N ALA A 117 6.89 -5.86 4.31
CA ALA A 117 5.64 -6.16 4.98
C ALA A 117 4.90 -7.25 4.19
N VAL A 118 4.36 -8.24 4.90
CA VAL A 118 3.57 -9.32 4.29
C VAL A 118 2.14 -9.27 4.82
N PHE A 119 1.19 -9.26 3.90
CA PHE A 119 -0.24 -9.23 4.21
C PHE A 119 -1.05 -9.97 3.14
N PRO A 120 -2.24 -10.50 3.49
CA PRO A 120 -3.11 -11.15 2.52
C PRO A 120 -3.86 -10.10 1.70
N GLN A 121 -4.13 -10.41 0.44
CA GLN A 121 -4.86 -9.52 -0.46
C GLN A 121 -6.34 -9.38 -0.06
N HIS A 122 -6.93 -10.44 0.48
CA HIS A 122 -8.30 -10.47 1.00
C HIS A 122 -8.30 -10.94 2.47
N PRO A 123 -9.34 -10.65 3.26
CA PRO A 123 -9.50 -11.23 4.59
C PRO A 123 -9.27 -12.76 4.55
N PRO A 124 -8.33 -13.29 5.34
CA PRO A 124 -7.95 -14.69 5.24
C PRO A 124 -9.08 -15.60 5.75
N VAL A 125 -9.37 -16.68 5.03
CA VAL A 125 -10.24 -17.77 5.48
C VAL A 125 -9.44 -19.06 5.32
N LEU A 126 -9.37 -19.87 6.38
CA LEU A 126 -8.58 -21.10 6.36
C LEU A 126 -9.15 -22.08 5.35
N GLY A 127 -8.28 -22.63 4.49
CA GLY A 127 -8.66 -23.57 3.43
C GLY A 127 -9.21 -22.93 2.15
N GLU A 128 -9.36 -21.60 2.09
CA GLU A 128 -9.78 -20.90 0.87
C GLU A 128 -8.60 -20.27 0.11
N PRO A 129 -8.65 -20.19 -1.24
CA PRO A 129 -7.61 -19.53 -2.02
C PRO A 129 -7.47 -18.04 -1.69
N ASN A 130 -6.24 -17.58 -1.50
CA ASN A 130 -5.89 -16.17 -1.31
C ASN A 130 -4.55 -15.87 -2.00
N THR A 131 -4.12 -14.61 -1.98
CA THR A 131 -2.79 -14.19 -2.46
C THR A 131 -2.10 -13.41 -1.36
N LEU A 132 -0.90 -13.81 -0.98
CA LEU A 132 -0.04 -13.01 -0.12
C LEU A 132 0.69 -11.97 -0.94
N VAL A 133 0.76 -10.77 -0.39
CA VAL A 133 1.49 -9.64 -0.95
C VAL A 133 2.68 -9.37 -0.04
N CYS A 134 3.87 -9.31 -0.62
CA CYS A 134 5.06 -8.77 0.02
C CYS A 134 5.35 -7.40 -0.58
N LEU A 135 5.09 -6.35 0.19
CA LEU A 135 5.49 -4.98 -0.12
C LEU A 135 6.93 -4.79 0.37
N VAL A 136 7.83 -4.39 -0.53
CA VAL A 136 9.21 -4.06 -0.21
C VAL A 136 9.45 -2.59 -0.52
N GLU A 137 9.80 -1.82 0.49
CA GLU A 137 10.03 -0.37 0.42
C GLU A 137 11.49 -0.01 0.69
N ASN A 138 11.83 1.27 0.51
CA ASN A 138 13.17 1.82 0.76
C ASN A 138 14.28 1.08 -0.02
N ILE A 139 13.96 0.67 -1.25
CA ILE A 139 14.91 -0.01 -2.11
C ILE A 139 15.79 1.02 -2.80
N PHE A 140 17.07 1.05 -2.45
CA PHE A 140 18.08 1.80 -3.18
C PHE A 140 19.47 1.16 -3.02
N PRO A 141 20.22 0.91 -4.10
CA PRO A 141 19.78 0.95 -5.50
C PRO A 141 18.70 -0.12 -5.81
N PRO A 142 17.98 -0.05 -6.96
CA PRO A 142 16.92 -1.00 -7.35
C PRO A 142 17.50 -2.36 -7.77
N ALA A 143 18.05 -3.11 -6.80
CA ALA A 143 18.68 -4.41 -6.98
C ALA A 143 18.41 -5.31 -5.76
N VAL A 144 17.21 -5.90 -5.72
CA VAL A 144 16.80 -6.87 -4.69
C VAL A 144 16.25 -8.15 -5.31
N ASP A 145 16.57 -9.26 -4.66
CA ASP A 145 15.96 -10.57 -4.87
C ASP A 145 14.89 -10.79 -3.79
N ILE A 146 13.72 -11.25 -4.23
CA ILE A 146 12.57 -11.51 -3.36
C ILE A 146 12.21 -12.98 -3.54
N SER A 147 12.24 -13.74 -2.46
CA SER A 147 11.85 -15.16 -2.46
C SER A 147 10.85 -15.47 -1.36
N TRP A 148 10.03 -16.48 -1.59
CA TRP A 148 9.03 -16.92 -0.61
C TRP A 148 9.44 -18.24 0.03
N ARG A 149 9.04 -18.45 1.29
CA ARG A 149 9.14 -19.73 1.97
C ARG A 149 7.85 -20.06 2.72
N LEU A 150 7.51 -21.34 2.76
CA LEU A 150 6.48 -21.93 3.62
C LEU A 150 7.19 -22.88 4.58
N ASP A 151 7.06 -22.64 5.88
CA ASP A 151 7.70 -23.42 6.95
C ASP A 151 9.22 -23.56 6.76
N GLY A 152 9.84 -22.49 6.27
CA GLY A 152 11.28 -22.44 5.95
C GLY A 152 11.68 -23.07 4.62
N VAL A 153 10.76 -23.75 3.92
CA VAL A 153 11.02 -24.36 2.61
C VAL A 153 10.73 -23.37 1.48
N PRO A 154 11.66 -23.15 0.52
CA PRO A 154 11.43 -22.25 -0.61
C PRO A 154 10.21 -22.61 -1.47
N VAL A 155 9.40 -21.61 -1.80
CA VAL A 155 8.23 -21.73 -2.69
C VAL A 155 8.41 -20.79 -3.86
N THR A 156 8.41 -21.34 -5.08
CA THR A 156 8.56 -20.57 -6.32
C THR A 156 7.33 -20.65 -7.23
N ARG A 157 6.44 -21.63 -7.00
CA ARG A 157 5.28 -21.85 -7.86
C ARG A 157 4.28 -20.71 -7.71
N GLY A 158 4.04 -19.99 -8.81
CA GLY A 158 3.06 -18.90 -8.85
C GLY A 158 3.54 -17.57 -8.26
N ALA A 159 4.77 -17.52 -7.73
CA ALA A 159 5.35 -16.27 -7.25
C ALA A 159 5.58 -15.32 -8.43
N THR A 160 5.11 -14.08 -8.30
CA THR A 160 5.34 -13.01 -9.28
C THR A 160 5.86 -11.76 -8.59
N HIS A 161 6.57 -10.92 -9.34
CA HIS A 161 7.16 -9.69 -8.83
C HIS A 161 6.86 -8.55 -9.79
N THR A 162 6.55 -7.37 -9.26
CA THR A 162 6.42 -6.17 -10.09
C THR A 162 7.79 -5.66 -10.51
N HIS A 163 7.77 -4.73 -11.46
CA HIS A 163 8.91 -3.84 -11.69
C HIS A 163 9.08 -2.88 -10.52
N TYR A 164 10.21 -2.18 -10.49
CA TYR A 164 10.48 -1.14 -9.49
C TYR A 164 9.60 0.08 -9.77
N THR A 165 8.88 0.53 -8.74
CA THR A 165 8.07 1.74 -8.78
C THR A 165 8.83 2.85 -8.07
N PRO A 166 9.07 4.00 -8.71
CA PRO A 166 9.76 5.12 -8.08
C PRO A 166 8.88 5.78 -7.02
N THR A 167 9.50 6.25 -5.95
CA THR A 167 8.87 7.06 -4.91
C THR A 167 9.42 8.50 -4.92
N ALA A 168 8.71 9.41 -4.25
CA ALA A 168 9.05 10.84 -4.25
C ALA A 168 10.42 11.15 -3.62
N ASP A 169 10.92 10.28 -2.75
CA ASP A 169 12.21 10.36 -2.06
C ASP A 169 13.37 9.73 -2.86
N LEU A 170 13.18 9.45 -4.16
CA LEU A 170 14.14 8.82 -5.06
C LEU A 170 14.52 7.39 -4.68
N ALA A 171 13.73 6.74 -3.82
CA ALA A 171 13.79 5.30 -3.58
C ALA A 171 12.87 4.55 -4.55
N PHE A 172 12.80 3.22 -4.36
CA PHE A 172 11.90 2.36 -5.09
C PHE A 172 11.11 1.47 -4.14
N VAL A 173 9.89 1.13 -4.56
CA VAL A 173 9.08 0.06 -3.99
C VAL A 173 8.92 -1.08 -4.99
N ARG A 174 8.72 -2.29 -4.48
CA ARG A 174 8.48 -3.48 -5.30
C ARG A 174 7.50 -4.40 -4.58
N PHE A 175 6.56 -4.96 -5.33
CA PHE A 175 5.60 -5.92 -4.80
C PHE A 175 5.94 -7.33 -5.28
N SER A 176 5.74 -8.32 -4.42
CA SER A 176 5.69 -9.72 -4.81
C SER A 176 4.37 -10.35 -4.40
N TYR A 177 3.82 -11.21 -5.25
CA TYR A 177 2.56 -11.90 -5.02
C TYR A 177 2.79 -13.41 -4.99
N LEU A 178 2.20 -14.08 -4.00
CA LEU A 178 2.22 -15.54 -3.87
C LEU A 178 0.78 -16.06 -3.71
N PRO A 179 0.24 -16.77 -4.71
CA PRO A 179 -1.02 -17.49 -4.57
C PRO A 179 -0.89 -18.62 -3.54
N VAL A 180 -1.80 -18.68 -2.57
CA VAL A 180 -1.77 -19.64 -1.45
C VAL A 180 -3.17 -20.14 -1.10
N THR A 181 -3.24 -21.24 -0.36
CA THR A 181 -4.45 -21.70 0.33
C THR A 181 -4.07 -21.86 1.81
N PRO A 182 -4.27 -20.83 2.65
CA PRO A 182 -3.73 -20.80 4.01
C PRO A 182 -4.32 -21.91 4.88
N ALA A 183 -3.48 -22.67 5.56
CA ALA A 183 -3.90 -23.65 6.57
C ALA A 183 -3.45 -23.23 7.98
N ALA A 184 -4.16 -23.72 9.00
CA ALA A 184 -3.80 -23.46 10.38
C ALA A 184 -2.40 -24.03 10.68
N GLY A 185 -1.50 -23.17 11.16
CA GLY A 185 -0.12 -23.53 11.50
C GLY A 185 0.91 -23.23 10.41
N ASP A 186 0.48 -22.88 9.19
CA ASP A 186 1.41 -22.45 8.13
C ASP A 186 2.18 -21.19 8.56
N VAL A 187 3.48 -21.16 8.28
CA VAL A 187 4.31 -19.96 8.43
C VAL A 187 4.88 -19.55 7.09
N TYR A 188 4.32 -18.49 6.51
CA TYR A 188 4.83 -17.90 5.28
C TYR A 188 5.90 -16.85 5.61
N SER A 189 6.90 -16.75 4.75
CA SER A 189 7.89 -15.68 4.84
C SER A 189 8.31 -15.16 3.47
N CYS A 190 8.46 -13.84 3.40
CA CYS A 190 9.08 -13.13 2.29
C CYS A 190 10.52 -12.79 2.69
N VAL A 191 11.48 -13.29 1.93
CA VAL A 191 12.92 -13.08 2.13
C VAL A 191 13.42 -12.13 1.07
N VAL A 192 13.89 -10.96 1.51
CA VAL A 192 14.42 -9.90 0.65
C VAL A 192 15.92 -9.81 0.83
N THR A 193 16.67 -10.03 -0.24
CA THR A 193 18.13 -9.99 -0.24
C THR A 193 18.59 -8.94 -1.25
N ARG A 194 19.41 -7.99 -0.81
CA ARG A 194 20.03 -7.05 -1.76
C ARG A 194 21.12 -7.76 -2.56
N GLU A 195 21.27 -7.41 -3.82
CA GLU A 195 22.39 -7.91 -4.62
C GLU A 195 23.73 -7.56 -3.95
N GLY A 196 24.56 -8.58 -3.72
CA GLY A 196 25.88 -8.43 -3.10
C GLY A 196 25.90 -8.40 -1.56
N ASP A 197 24.75 -8.40 -0.89
CA ASP A 197 24.68 -8.51 0.57
C ASP A 197 24.62 -9.98 1.02
N ASN A 198 25.26 -10.28 2.15
CA ASN A 198 25.20 -11.60 2.78
C ASN A 198 24.03 -11.76 3.77
N SER A 199 23.32 -10.66 4.05
CA SER A 199 22.20 -10.60 4.98
C SER A 199 20.90 -10.35 4.24
N SER A 200 19.82 -10.98 4.70
CA SER A 200 18.47 -10.77 4.17
C SER A 200 17.53 -10.25 5.25
N ILE A 201 16.52 -9.51 4.81
CA ILE A 201 15.38 -9.11 5.63
C ILE A 201 14.30 -10.17 5.44
N ILE A 202 13.67 -10.60 6.54
CA ILE A 202 12.62 -11.61 6.51
C ILE A 202 11.37 -11.02 7.15
N ALA A 203 10.29 -10.98 6.39
CA ALA A 203 8.96 -10.64 6.88
C ALA A 203 8.10 -11.90 6.93
N TYR A 204 7.47 -12.13 8.08
CA TYR A 204 6.66 -13.33 8.33
C TYR A 204 5.17 -13.01 8.26
N TRP A 205 4.39 -13.99 7.85
CA TRP A 205 2.95 -13.97 7.95
C TRP A 205 2.42 -15.33 8.38
N VAL A 206 1.49 -15.31 9.34
CA VAL A 206 0.82 -16.50 9.87
C VAL A 206 -0.68 -16.30 9.70
N PRO A 207 -1.41 -17.29 9.16
CA PRO A 207 -2.86 -17.21 9.05
C PRO A 207 -3.49 -17.00 10.43
N GLN A 208 -4.30 -15.95 10.53
CA GLN A 208 -5.23 -15.75 11.63
C GLN A 208 -6.63 -15.93 11.04
N ASP A 209 -7.56 -16.52 11.78
CA ASP A 209 -8.94 -16.67 11.32
C ASP A 209 -9.79 -15.50 11.85
N PRO A 210 -10.07 -14.47 11.02
CA PRO A 210 -10.90 -13.34 11.40
C PRO A 210 -12.37 -13.73 11.55
N VAL A 211 -12.84 -14.78 10.86
CA VAL A 211 -14.23 -15.24 10.96
C VAL A 211 -14.51 -15.77 12.36
N ALA A 212 -13.57 -16.56 12.91
CA ALA A 212 -13.65 -17.02 14.29
C ALA A 212 -13.68 -15.86 15.30
N ALA A 213 -13.02 -14.73 15.01
CA ALA A 213 -13.02 -13.55 15.87
C ALA A 213 -14.36 -12.80 15.82
N GLU A 214 -14.95 -12.61 14.64
CA GLU A 214 -16.26 -11.93 14.49
C GLU A 214 -17.41 -12.77 15.07
N GLU A 215 -17.39 -14.10 14.91
CA GLU A 215 -18.36 -14.99 15.54
C GLU A 215 -18.30 -14.92 17.07
N LEU A 216 -17.09 -14.86 17.64
CA LEU A 216 -16.90 -14.72 19.08
C LEU A 216 -17.41 -13.37 19.59
N GLU A 217 -17.14 -12.27 18.86
CA GLU A 217 -17.58 -10.93 19.24
C GLU A 217 -19.11 -10.81 19.21
N THR A 218 -19.75 -11.30 18.14
CA THR A 218 -21.21 -11.32 18.02
C THR A 218 -21.86 -12.19 19.10
N ALA A 219 -21.27 -13.35 19.42
CA ALA A 219 -21.73 -14.21 20.51
C ALA A 219 -21.61 -13.52 21.88
N LEU A 220 -20.49 -12.83 22.16
CA LEU A 220 -20.29 -12.08 23.41
C LEU A 220 -21.31 -10.94 23.55
N CYS A 221 -21.55 -10.19 22.47
CA CYS A 221 -22.53 -9.11 22.46
C CYS A 221 -23.95 -9.64 22.71
N GLY A 222 -24.32 -10.74 22.06
CA GLY A 222 -25.60 -11.42 22.29
C GLY A 222 -25.78 -11.89 23.74
N ALA A 223 -24.74 -12.49 24.32
CA ALA A 223 -24.76 -12.93 25.72
C ALA A 223 -24.89 -11.75 26.70
N ALA A 224 -24.18 -10.65 26.46
CA ALA A 224 -24.27 -9.44 27.28
C ALA A 224 -25.67 -8.82 27.24
N MET A 225 -26.30 -8.74 26.05
CA MET A 225 -27.67 -8.25 25.92
C MET A 225 -28.68 -9.13 26.66
N ALA A 226 -28.56 -10.46 26.54
CA ALA A 226 -29.44 -11.40 27.24
C ALA A 226 -29.32 -11.28 28.77
N LEU A 227 -28.08 -11.16 29.28
CA LEU A 227 -27.83 -10.96 30.70
C LEU A 227 -28.40 -9.62 31.20
N GLY A 228 -28.25 -8.55 30.41
CA GLY A 228 -28.81 -7.24 30.72
C GLY A 228 -30.33 -7.26 30.84
N LEU A 229 -31.02 -7.96 29.92
CA LEU A 229 -32.47 -8.13 29.97
C LEU A 229 -32.91 -8.93 31.20
N LEU A 230 -32.22 -10.03 31.54
CA LEU A 230 -32.52 -10.84 32.72
C LEU A 230 -32.37 -10.04 34.02
N LEU A 231 -31.28 -9.31 34.17
CA LEU A 231 -31.04 -8.46 35.34
C LEU A 231 -32.06 -7.32 35.43
N GLY A 232 -32.42 -6.71 34.29
CA GLY A 232 -33.47 -5.70 34.22
C GLY A 232 -34.84 -6.23 34.69
N LEU A 233 -35.25 -7.41 34.21
CA LEU A 233 -36.50 -8.06 34.63
C LEU A 233 -36.50 -8.42 36.12
N LEU A 234 -35.39 -8.95 36.65
CA LEU A 234 -35.23 -9.22 38.08
C LEU A 234 -35.33 -7.94 38.93
N GLY A 235 -34.72 -6.84 38.48
CA GLY A 235 -34.82 -5.54 39.14
C GLY A 235 -36.26 -5.02 39.21
N VAL A 236 -37.01 -5.12 38.11
CA VAL A 236 -38.42 -4.75 38.06
C VAL A 236 -39.26 -5.63 39.00
N ALA A 237 -39.04 -6.95 38.99
CA ALA A 237 -39.77 -7.87 39.87
C ALA A 237 -39.53 -7.55 41.36
N MET A 238 -38.28 -7.30 41.75
CA MET A 238 -37.93 -6.91 43.12
C MET A 238 -38.55 -5.56 43.53
N MET A 239 -38.61 -4.57 42.63
CA MET A 239 -39.31 -3.31 42.89
C MET A 239 -40.81 -3.52 43.13
N VAL A 240 -41.47 -4.36 42.34
CA VAL A 240 -42.91 -4.64 42.52
C VAL A 240 -43.17 -5.40 43.82
N VAL A 241 -42.30 -6.34 44.20
CA VAL A 241 -42.42 -7.10 45.45
C VAL A 241 -42.19 -6.21 46.68
N THR A 242 -41.30 -5.22 46.61
CA THR A 242 -41.01 -4.32 47.74
C THR A 242 -42.03 -3.20 47.94
N GLN A 243 -42.90 -2.94 46.96
CA GLN A 243 -44.01 -1.98 47.08
C GLN A 243 -45.35 -2.61 47.52
N ARG A 244 -45.38 -3.93 47.76
CA ARG A 244 -46.50 -4.63 48.40
C ARG A 244 -46.23 -4.85 49.88
#